data_AF-A0A8H8JCX3-F1
#
_entry.id   AF-A0A8H8JCX3-F1
#
_cell.length_a   1.000
_cell.length_b   1.000
_cell.length_c   1.000
_cell.angle_alpha   90.00
_cell.angle_beta   90.00
_cell.angle_gamma   90.00
#
_symmetry.space_group_name_H-M   'P 1'
#
loop_
_entity.id
_entity.type
_entity.pdbx_description
1 polymer ?
#
loop_
_entity_poly.entity_id
_entity_poly.type
_entity_poly.pdbx_seq_one_letter_code
_entity_poly.pdbx_strand_id
1 'polypeptide(L)'
;MPQLFCQSCKKSGTKLKRCGSCSKVWYCDSVCQKNNWPIHLVDCNLGRPITTADRLVAFAYQDKFPIDPGVLRDYEFDAALTIDAQTKLLNMYMGLILGLGVKAKALHQARLSGKLIEFVKSSFGAAAPLPEGHEEYYPWFLKHSYLLSPSLVHNEPSIYKEQSYVDSWRFIGGSHDDDYVQISKQLETWPDTRFTEAEEDELALSYKALVHAVSFDELHGAFAAGNMPALFAAHGMPLKSRFLLGLFGPGAPLQYKPVWDLKEFAWGQPNRAKPKSHMRYGFNNCRNEGEVDALKAVYKRIFSHPNADPLAWYDAYEKGKLFEYMNNATKLRPKERFERLLKDVNRCVGPLQSAELN
;
A
#
# COMPACT_ATOMS: atom_id res chain seq x y z
N MET A 1 15.30 -31.25 -31.86
CA MET A 1 16.33 -30.56 -31.04
C MET A 1 15.91 -29.10 -30.90
N PRO A 2 15.98 -28.48 -29.71
CA PRO A 2 15.71 -27.05 -29.59
C PRO A 2 16.72 -26.27 -30.44
N GLN A 3 16.23 -25.38 -31.29
CA GLN A 3 17.10 -24.55 -32.12
C GLN A 3 17.80 -23.51 -31.24
N LEU A 4 19.13 -23.51 -31.26
CA LEU A 4 19.94 -22.49 -30.60
C LEU A 4 19.88 -21.18 -31.40
N PHE A 5 19.64 -20.07 -30.71
CA PHE A 5 19.56 -18.74 -31.31
C PHE A 5 20.41 -17.74 -30.53
N CYS A 6 20.82 -16.65 -31.18
CA CYS A 6 21.50 -15.56 -30.50
C CYS A 6 20.52 -14.81 -29.59
N GLN A 7 20.86 -14.68 -28.30
CA GLN A 7 19.98 -14.02 -27.33
C GLN A 7 19.73 -12.54 -27.65
N SER A 8 20.66 -11.87 -28.33
CA SER A 8 20.57 -10.46 -28.74
C SER A 8 19.77 -10.28 -30.04
N CYS A 9 20.22 -10.86 -31.15
CA CYS A 9 19.63 -10.60 -32.48
C CYS A 9 18.65 -11.67 -32.98
N LYS A 10 18.41 -12.72 -32.18
CA LYS A 10 17.47 -13.84 -32.45
C LYS A 10 17.79 -14.70 -33.68
N LYS A 11 18.89 -14.45 -34.40
CA LYS A 11 19.34 -15.28 -35.52
C LYS A 11 19.70 -16.69 -35.05
N SER A 12 19.25 -17.70 -35.79
CA SER A 12 19.63 -19.11 -35.66
C SER A 12 20.49 -19.55 -36.86
N GLY A 13 21.05 -20.76 -36.83
CA GLY A 13 21.82 -21.32 -37.96
C GLY A 13 23.21 -20.71 -38.20
N THR A 14 23.69 -19.86 -37.30
CA THR A 14 25.05 -19.28 -37.34
C THR A 14 25.94 -19.91 -36.26
N LYS A 15 27.26 -19.78 -36.38
CA LYS A 15 28.20 -20.24 -35.35
C LYS A 15 28.05 -19.36 -34.10
N LEU A 16 27.38 -19.89 -33.07
CA LEU A 16 27.15 -19.17 -31.83
C LEU A 16 28.25 -19.45 -30.79
N LYS A 17 28.59 -18.43 -30.00
CA LYS A 17 29.50 -18.49 -28.86
C LYS A 17 28.69 -18.40 -27.56
N ARG A 18 29.01 -19.27 -26.59
CA ARG A 18 28.37 -19.23 -25.26
C ARG A 18 28.96 -18.11 -24.40
N CYS A 19 28.17 -17.57 -23.47
CA CYS A 19 28.69 -16.68 -22.43
C CYS A 19 29.80 -17.40 -21.63
N GLY A 20 30.97 -16.77 -21.49
CA GLY A 20 32.10 -17.36 -20.77
C GLY A 20 31.84 -17.58 -19.27
N SER A 21 31.00 -16.74 -18.66
CA SER A 21 30.76 -16.77 -17.20
C SER A 21 29.70 -17.82 -16.81
N CYS A 22 28.54 -17.82 -17.45
CA CYS A 22 27.44 -18.72 -17.07
C CYS A 22 27.30 -19.94 -17.99
N SER A 23 27.82 -19.89 -19.22
CA SER A 23 27.58 -20.89 -20.27
C SER A 23 26.12 -21.19 -20.61
N LYS A 24 25.14 -20.40 -20.13
CA LYS A 24 23.69 -20.60 -20.30
C LYS A 24 23.07 -19.90 -21.51
N VAL A 25 23.76 -18.93 -22.11
CA VAL A 25 23.23 -18.13 -23.23
C VAL A 25 24.24 -18.06 -24.37
N TRP A 26 23.75 -17.81 -25.59
CA TRP A 26 24.52 -17.86 -26.83
C TRP A 26 24.42 -16.55 -27.63
N TYR A 27 25.51 -16.19 -28.32
CA TYR A 27 25.64 -14.97 -29.11
C TYR A 27 26.34 -15.22 -30.45
N CYS A 28 26.02 -14.45 -31.49
CA CYS A 28 26.77 -14.50 -32.75
C CYS A 28 28.24 -14.11 -32.54
N ASP A 29 28.47 -13.05 -31.77
CA ASP A 29 29.77 -12.45 -31.54
C ASP A 29 29.79 -11.62 -30.24
N SER A 30 30.93 -10.96 -29.99
CA SER A 30 31.11 -10.08 -28.85
C SER A 30 30.26 -8.81 -28.91
N VAL A 31 29.80 -8.39 -30.10
CA VAL A 31 28.91 -7.22 -30.26
C VAL A 31 27.53 -7.57 -29.74
N CYS A 32 26.95 -8.69 -30.18
CA CYS A 32 25.69 -9.20 -29.67
C CYS A 32 25.74 -9.46 -28.16
N GLN A 33 26.87 -9.96 -27.64
CA GLN A 33 27.04 -10.14 -26.20
C GLN A 33 27.03 -8.81 -25.45
N LYS A 34 27.78 -7.80 -25.94
CA LYS A 34 27.83 -6.46 -25.31
C LYS A 34 26.46 -5.77 -25.33
N ASN A 35 25.73 -5.88 -26.43
CA ASN A 35 24.40 -5.27 -26.57
C ASN A 35 23.38 -5.87 -25.60
N ASN A 36 23.42 -7.20 -25.39
CA ASN A 36 22.53 -7.87 -24.45
C ASN A 36 23.07 -7.87 -23.00
N TRP A 37 24.28 -7.36 -22.77
CA TRP A 37 24.93 -7.45 -21.46
C TRP A 37 24.13 -6.80 -20.33
N PRO A 38 23.58 -5.58 -20.47
CA PRO A 38 22.80 -4.94 -19.40
C PRO A 38 21.63 -5.79 -18.90
N ILE A 39 20.98 -6.52 -19.81
CA ILE A 39 19.85 -7.39 -19.53
C ILE A 39 20.33 -8.75 -19.00
N HIS A 40 21.33 -9.35 -19.63
CA HIS A 40 21.82 -10.67 -19.23
C HIS A 40 22.51 -10.65 -17.85
N LEU A 41 23.13 -9.52 -17.49
CA LEU A 41 23.93 -9.37 -16.29
C LEU A 41 23.19 -9.81 -15.02
N VAL A 42 21.89 -9.50 -14.90
CA VAL A 42 21.11 -9.82 -13.69
C VAL A 42 20.88 -11.32 -13.50
N ASP A 43 20.95 -12.10 -14.57
CA ASP A 43 20.78 -13.57 -14.56
C ASP A 43 22.11 -14.32 -14.79
N CYS A 44 23.22 -13.57 -14.90
CA CYS A 44 24.56 -14.11 -15.14
C CYS A 44 25.29 -14.39 -13.83
N ASN A 45 26.11 -15.45 -13.80
CA ASN A 45 26.95 -15.74 -12.64
C ASN A 45 28.25 -14.93 -12.71
N LEU A 46 28.25 -13.74 -12.09
CA LEU A 46 29.37 -12.79 -12.16
C LEU A 46 30.40 -12.91 -11.02
N GLY A 47 30.18 -13.79 -10.05
CA GLY A 47 31.04 -13.87 -8.87
C GLY A 47 31.01 -12.62 -7.98
N ARG A 48 30.06 -11.70 -8.21
CA ARG A 48 29.74 -10.56 -7.33
C ARG A 48 28.23 -10.47 -7.09
N PRO A 49 27.78 -9.85 -5.98
CA PRO A 49 26.38 -9.54 -5.78
C PRO A 49 25.82 -8.61 -6.88
N ILE A 50 24.60 -8.88 -7.31
CA ILE A 50 23.83 -8.01 -8.20
C ILE A 50 23.20 -6.89 -7.35
N THR A 51 23.48 -5.65 -7.72
CA THR A 51 22.96 -4.47 -7.01
C THR A 51 21.60 -4.03 -7.55
N THR A 52 20.88 -3.20 -6.81
CA THR A 52 19.66 -2.54 -7.31
C THR A 52 19.94 -1.65 -8.52
N ALA A 53 21.13 -1.06 -8.63
CA ALA A 53 21.56 -0.31 -9.82
C ALA A 53 21.67 -1.19 -11.07
N ASP A 54 22.19 -2.41 -10.91
CA ASP A 54 22.30 -3.38 -12.01
C ASP A 54 20.91 -3.75 -12.53
N ARG A 55 19.94 -3.94 -11.63
CA ARG A 55 18.55 -4.25 -11.98
C ARG A 55 17.85 -3.07 -12.66
N LEU A 56 18.03 -1.84 -12.15
CA LEU A 56 17.49 -0.63 -12.78
C LEU A 56 18.00 -0.45 -14.21
N VAL A 57 19.31 -0.67 -14.43
CA VAL A 57 19.88 -0.66 -15.77
C VAL A 57 19.26 -1.74 -16.67
N ALA A 58 19.04 -2.96 -16.16
CA ALA A 58 18.37 -4.01 -16.93
C ALA A 58 16.92 -3.63 -17.30
N PHE A 59 16.17 -2.99 -16.41
CA PHE A 59 14.82 -2.48 -16.69
C PHE A 59 14.83 -1.39 -17.76
N ALA A 60 15.75 -0.43 -17.67
CA ALA A 60 15.90 0.64 -18.67
C ALA A 60 16.17 0.07 -20.08
N TYR A 61 17.07 -0.90 -20.21
CA TYR A 61 17.35 -1.55 -21.50
C TYR A 61 16.21 -2.44 -22.02
N GLN A 62 15.31 -2.88 -21.13
CA GLN A 62 14.12 -3.64 -21.51
C GLN A 62 12.91 -2.75 -21.82
N ASP A 63 13.03 -1.43 -21.62
CA ASP A 63 11.92 -0.48 -21.69
C ASP A 63 10.74 -0.92 -20.80
N LYS A 64 11.06 -1.29 -19.55
CA LYS A 64 10.08 -1.77 -18.57
C LYS A 64 10.13 -0.94 -17.31
N PHE A 65 8.97 -0.76 -16.71
CA PHE A 65 8.87 -0.22 -15.36
C PHE A 65 9.51 -1.20 -14.34
N PRO A 66 10.29 -0.71 -13.36
CA PRO A 66 10.86 -1.57 -12.33
C PRO A 66 9.78 -2.24 -11.49
N ILE A 67 9.89 -3.55 -11.30
CA ILE A 67 9.02 -4.34 -10.40
C ILE A 67 9.77 -4.89 -9.18
N ASP A 68 11.07 -4.64 -9.10
CA ASP A 68 11.91 -5.10 -8.01
C ASP A 68 11.78 -4.15 -6.81
N PRO A 69 11.31 -4.60 -5.64
CA PRO A 69 11.09 -3.73 -4.48
C PRO A 69 12.35 -3.01 -3.99
N GLY A 70 13.54 -3.62 -4.19
CA GLY A 70 14.80 -2.98 -3.87
C GLY A 70 15.08 -1.79 -4.78
N VAL A 71 14.80 -1.92 -6.09
CA VAL A 71 14.93 -0.82 -7.05
C VAL A 71 13.94 0.30 -6.75
N LEU A 72 12.70 -0.04 -6.43
CA LEU A 72 11.65 0.94 -6.15
C LEU A 72 12.00 1.84 -4.97
N ARG A 73 12.53 1.24 -3.88
CA ARG A 73 13.02 1.96 -2.71
C ARG A 73 14.31 2.73 -2.99
N ASP A 74 15.35 2.03 -3.45
CA ASP A 74 16.71 2.59 -3.56
C ASP A 74 16.83 3.77 -4.53
N TYR A 75 15.87 3.91 -5.45
CA TYR A 75 15.82 4.96 -6.47
C TYR A 75 14.54 5.81 -6.40
N GLU A 76 13.79 5.69 -5.29
CA GLU A 76 12.70 6.59 -4.90
C GLU A 76 11.51 6.58 -5.85
N PHE A 77 11.26 5.45 -6.52
CA PHE A 77 10.02 5.25 -7.25
C PHE A 77 8.81 5.16 -6.31
N ASP A 78 8.99 4.61 -5.11
CA ASP A 78 7.95 4.61 -4.05
C ASP A 78 7.63 6.04 -3.59
N ALA A 79 8.60 6.96 -3.65
CA ALA A 79 8.40 8.37 -3.32
C ALA A 79 7.73 9.15 -4.47
N ALA A 80 7.79 8.66 -5.70
CA ALA A 80 7.09 9.20 -6.87
C ALA A 80 5.65 8.64 -6.91
N LEU A 81 4.69 9.45 -6.47
CA LEU A 81 3.37 8.97 -6.05
C LEU A 81 2.36 8.79 -7.19
N THR A 82 2.59 9.45 -8.33
CA THR A 82 1.70 9.38 -9.48
C THR A 82 2.35 8.58 -10.59
N ILE A 83 1.55 7.91 -11.43
CA ILE A 83 2.05 7.25 -12.64
C ILE A 83 2.90 8.24 -13.46
N ASP A 84 2.45 9.48 -13.59
CA ASP A 84 3.19 10.55 -14.27
C ASP A 84 4.57 10.84 -13.63
N ALA A 85 4.64 10.98 -12.30
CA ALA A 85 5.89 11.18 -11.58
C ALA A 85 6.82 9.97 -11.70
N GLN A 86 6.29 8.76 -11.62
CA GLN A 86 7.05 7.52 -11.79
C GLN A 86 7.59 7.37 -13.21
N THR A 87 6.79 7.70 -14.22
CA THR A 87 7.22 7.75 -15.62
C THR A 87 8.29 8.81 -15.84
N LYS A 88 8.12 10.02 -15.30
CA LYS A 88 9.13 11.08 -15.41
C LYS A 88 10.43 10.72 -14.68
N LEU A 89 10.35 10.08 -13.52
CA LEU A 89 11.51 9.58 -12.79
C LEU A 89 12.22 8.44 -13.53
N LEU A 90 11.47 7.50 -14.10
CA LEU A 90 12.01 6.44 -14.95
C LEU A 90 12.72 7.03 -16.17
N ASN A 91 12.08 7.97 -16.86
CA ASN A 91 12.66 8.65 -18.02
C ASN A 91 13.93 9.42 -17.66
N MET A 92 14.01 10.02 -16.46
CA MET A 92 15.24 10.63 -15.96
C MET A 92 16.36 9.61 -15.81
N TYR A 93 16.11 8.46 -15.18
CA TYR A 93 17.12 7.39 -15.07
C TYR A 93 17.47 6.78 -16.43
N MET A 94 16.50 6.58 -17.33
CA MET A 94 16.74 6.13 -18.71
C MET A 94 17.59 7.13 -19.48
N GLY A 95 17.36 8.43 -19.32
CA GLY A 95 18.19 9.48 -19.90
C GLY A 95 19.65 9.40 -19.45
N LEU A 96 19.90 9.13 -18.16
CA LEU A 96 21.25 8.88 -17.64
C LEU A 96 21.87 7.61 -18.24
N ILE A 97 21.13 6.50 -18.23
CA ILE A 97 21.64 5.17 -18.54
C ILE A 97 21.84 4.98 -20.05
N LEU A 98 20.79 5.27 -20.82
CA LEU A 98 20.75 5.05 -22.27
C LEU A 98 21.26 6.28 -23.04
N GLY A 99 20.88 7.49 -22.61
CA GLY A 99 21.27 8.74 -23.28
C GLY A 99 22.72 9.15 -22.97
N LEU A 100 23.09 9.19 -21.69
CA LEU A 100 24.44 9.62 -21.26
C LEU A 100 25.41 8.46 -20.99
N GLY A 101 24.95 7.22 -21.13
CA GLY A 101 25.81 6.03 -20.99
C GLY A 101 26.27 5.74 -19.55
N VAL A 102 25.60 6.32 -18.53
CA VAL A 102 25.91 6.09 -17.12
C VAL A 102 25.83 4.60 -16.78
N LYS A 103 26.89 4.08 -16.15
CA LYS A 103 26.98 2.67 -15.76
C LYS A 103 26.38 2.43 -14.38
N ALA A 104 25.81 1.24 -14.17
CA ALA A 104 25.24 0.79 -12.90
C ALA A 104 26.18 1.06 -11.70
N LYS A 105 27.49 0.81 -11.85
CA LYS A 105 28.48 1.06 -10.79
C LYS A 105 28.52 2.52 -10.34
N ALA A 106 28.51 3.47 -11.27
CA ALA A 106 28.54 4.90 -10.95
C ALA A 106 27.25 5.33 -10.25
N LEU A 107 26.11 4.86 -10.77
CA LEU A 107 24.80 5.13 -10.19
C LEU A 107 24.68 4.56 -8.76
N HIS A 108 25.16 3.33 -8.55
CA HIS A 108 25.21 2.70 -7.23
C HIS A 108 26.07 3.48 -6.23
N GLN A 109 27.24 3.96 -6.66
CA GLN A 109 28.14 4.75 -5.83
C GLN A 109 27.53 6.11 -5.45
N ALA A 110 26.86 6.76 -6.39
CA ALA A 110 26.13 8.01 -6.13
C ALA A 110 25.03 7.80 -5.08
N ARG A 111 24.30 6.68 -5.15
CA ARG A 111 23.31 6.29 -4.14
C ARG A 111 23.92 6.10 -2.77
N LEU A 112 24.93 5.23 -2.67
CA LEU A 112 25.56 4.90 -1.38
C LEU A 112 26.23 6.11 -0.70
N SER A 113 26.65 7.09 -1.48
CA SER A 113 27.24 8.33 -0.97
C SER A 113 26.21 9.40 -0.62
N GLY A 114 24.91 9.17 -0.86
CA GLY A 114 23.86 10.17 -0.65
C GLY A 114 23.92 11.35 -1.64
N LYS A 115 24.63 11.18 -2.76
CA LYS A 115 24.90 12.25 -3.75
C LYS A 115 24.15 12.07 -5.06
N LEU A 116 23.04 11.31 -5.05
CA LEU A 116 22.22 11.06 -6.24
C LEU A 116 21.78 12.36 -6.91
N ILE A 117 21.31 13.35 -6.14
CA ILE A 117 20.85 14.64 -6.68
C ILE A 117 21.99 15.37 -7.42
N GLU A 118 23.15 15.50 -6.76
CA GLU A 118 24.33 16.17 -7.34
C GLU A 118 24.82 15.44 -8.58
N PHE A 119 24.83 14.10 -8.54
CA PHE A 119 25.24 13.25 -9.64
C PHE A 119 24.35 13.41 -10.87
N VAL A 120 23.02 13.41 -10.68
CA VAL A 120 22.04 13.62 -11.77
C VAL A 120 22.21 15.02 -12.36
N LYS A 121 22.27 16.06 -11.50
CA LYS A 121 22.45 17.45 -11.95
C LYS A 121 23.73 17.63 -12.75
N SER A 122 24.85 17.08 -12.27
CA SER A 122 26.16 17.19 -12.93
C SER A 122 26.20 16.45 -14.27
N SER A 123 25.59 15.27 -14.34
CA SER A 123 25.57 14.44 -15.55
C SER A 123 24.82 15.14 -16.70
N PHE A 124 23.62 15.66 -16.42
CA PHE A 124 22.84 16.39 -17.42
C PHE A 124 23.38 17.79 -17.71
N GLY A 125 23.95 18.49 -16.71
CA GLY A 125 24.57 19.79 -16.90
C GLY A 125 25.82 19.76 -17.79
N ALA A 126 26.62 18.69 -17.72
CA ALA A 126 27.78 18.50 -18.57
C ALA A 126 27.43 18.12 -20.03
N ALA A 127 26.18 17.71 -20.29
CA ALA A 127 25.73 17.15 -21.55
C ALA A 127 24.96 18.16 -22.43
N ALA A 128 25.01 19.46 -22.16
CA ALA A 128 24.26 20.46 -22.93
C ALA A 128 24.77 20.58 -24.38
N PRO A 129 23.90 20.50 -25.41
CA PRO A 129 22.44 20.34 -25.33
C PRO A 129 22.00 18.89 -25.07
N LEU A 130 20.95 18.74 -24.27
CA LEU A 130 20.37 17.43 -23.92
C LEU A 130 19.94 16.66 -25.19
N PRO A 131 20.01 15.32 -25.20
CA PRO A 131 19.50 14.53 -26.32
C PRO A 131 18.00 14.80 -26.59
N GLU A 132 17.53 14.47 -27.80
CA GLU A 132 16.12 14.64 -28.20
C GLU A 132 15.16 13.83 -27.30
N GLY A 133 14.02 14.44 -26.91
CA GLY A 133 13.02 13.81 -26.02
C GLY A 133 13.19 14.10 -24.52
N HIS A 134 14.12 14.99 -24.16
CA HIS A 134 14.46 15.34 -22.77
C HIS A 134 13.69 16.54 -22.18
N GLU A 135 12.79 17.15 -22.96
CA GLU A 135 12.22 18.48 -22.69
C GLU A 135 11.33 18.52 -21.44
N GLU A 136 10.76 17.38 -21.00
CA GLU A 136 9.80 17.37 -19.90
C GLU A 136 10.35 16.82 -18.58
N TYR A 137 11.20 15.78 -18.61
CA TYR A 137 11.54 15.03 -17.38
C TYR A 137 12.72 15.61 -16.60
N TYR A 138 13.73 16.19 -17.25
CA TYR A 138 14.86 16.79 -16.51
C TYR A 138 14.46 18.12 -15.84
N PRO A 139 13.72 19.03 -16.50
CA PRO A 139 13.14 20.19 -15.83
C PRO A 139 12.18 19.80 -14.70
N TRP A 140 11.40 18.72 -14.89
CA TRP A 140 10.59 18.16 -13.81
C TRP A 140 11.46 17.69 -12.65
N PHE A 141 12.52 16.91 -12.90
CA PHE A 141 13.45 16.47 -11.86
C PHE A 141 14.06 17.65 -11.09
N LEU A 142 14.45 18.74 -11.76
CA LEU A 142 15.00 19.91 -11.06
C LEU A 142 14.02 20.51 -10.05
N LYS A 143 12.71 20.49 -10.35
CA LYS A 143 11.64 20.92 -9.43
C LYS A 143 11.35 19.87 -8.34
N HIS A 144 11.61 18.59 -8.62
CA HIS A 144 11.26 17.45 -7.76
C HIS A 144 12.49 16.75 -7.17
N SER A 145 13.66 17.41 -7.13
CA SER A 145 14.90 16.76 -6.66
C SER A 145 14.84 16.37 -5.19
N TYR A 146 13.90 16.96 -4.43
CA TYR A 146 13.61 16.56 -3.06
C TYR A 146 13.18 15.09 -2.93
N LEU A 147 12.65 14.47 -3.99
CA LEU A 147 12.31 13.04 -4.02
C LEU A 147 13.54 12.16 -3.77
N LEU A 148 14.72 12.59 -4.20
CA LEU A 148 15.98 11.87 -3.99
C LEU A 148 16.74 12.33 -2.74
N SER A 149 16.09 13.11 -1.87
CA SER A 149 16.73 13.61 -0.64
C SER A 149 16.70 12.54 0.44
N PRO A 150 17.81 12.28 1.15
CA PRO A 150 17.88 11.26 2.20
C PRO A 150 16.93 11.47 3.40
N SER A 151 16.13 12.54 3.42
CA SER A 151 15.67 13.18 4.66
C SER A 151 14.16 13.20 4.88
N LEU A 152 13.33 12.47 4.12
CA LEU A 152 11.88 12.49 4.38
C LEU A 152 11.22 11.14 4.69
N VAL A 153 11.75 9.97 4.30
CA VAL A 153 11.07 8.70 4.65
C VAL A 153 11.99 7.48 4.72
N HIS A 154 13.17 7.54 5.35
CA HIS A 154 13.94 6.31 5.61
C HIS A 154 14.54 6.28 7.01
N ASN A 155 13.65 6.31 8.01
CA ASN A 155 13.95 5.89 9.38
C ASN A 155 12.76 5.18 10.05
N GLU A 156 11.89 4.52 9.28
CA GLU A 156 11.26 3.31 9.81
C GLU A 156 12.05 2.12 9.24
N PRO A 157 12.93 1.50 10.03
CA PRO A 157 13.42 0.16 9.73
C PRO A 157 12.26 -0.73 9.29
N SER A 158 12.41 -1.55 8.25
CA SER A 158 11.36 -2.49 7.78
C SER A 158 10.78 -3.34 8.93
N ILE A 159 11.57 -3.51 9.98
CA ILE A 159 11.23 -4.10 11.27
C ILE A 159 9.99 -3.45 11.90
N TYR A 160 9.78 -2.13 11.80
CA TYR A 160 8.58 -1.47 12.36
C TYR A 160 7.32 -1.75 11.54
N LYS A 161 7.43 -1.80 10.21
CA LYS A 161 6.29 -2.19 9.35
C LYS A 161 5.96 -3.67 9.54
N GLU A 162 6.97 -4.54 9.55
CA GLU A 162 6.82 -5.98 9.80
C GLU A 162 6.26 -6.26 11.22
N GLN A 163 6.81 -5.61 12.24
CA GLN A 163 6.36 -5.75 13.62
C GLN A 163 4.96 -5.16 13.82
N SER A 164 4.63 -4.03 13.19
CA SER A 164 3.28 -3.47 13.21
C SER A 164 2.26 -4.42 12.56
N TYR A 165 2.62 -5.11 11.48
CA TYR A 165 1.77 -6.13 10.87
C TYR A 165 1.61 -7.35 11.77
N VAL A 166 2.69 -7.82 12.41
CA VAL A 166 2.65 -8.93 13.36
C VAL A 166 1.83 -8.57 14.61
N ASP A 167 2.01 -7.37 15.14
CA ASP A 167 1.28 -6.88 16.30
C ASP A 167 -0.20 -6.67 15.95
N SER A 168 -0.50 -6.11 14.77
CA SER A 168 -1.87 -5.97 14.26
C SER A 168 -2.52 -7.32 13.98
N TRP A 169 -1.78 -8.29 13.44
CA TRP A 169 -2.26 -9.65 13.19
C TRP A 169 -2.63 -10.36 14.49
N ARG A 170 -1.73 -10.32 15.48
CA ARG A 170 -2.01 -10.81 16.83
C ARG A 170 -3.18 -10.06 17.45
N PHE A 171 -3.24 -8.76 17.21
CA PHE A 171 -4.29 -7.90 17.73
C PHE A 171 -5.68 -8.29 17.22
N ILE A 172 -5.82 -8.54 15.92
CA ILE A 172 -7.08 -8.98 15.29
C ILE A 172 -7.36 -10.49 15.46
N GLY A 173 -6.53 -11.19 16.25
CA GLY A 173 -6.75 -12.57 16.67
C GLY A 173 -6.10 -13.64 15.81
N GLY A 174 -5.18 -13.26 14.93
CA GLY A 174 -4.28 -14.16 14.22
C GLY A 174 -3.35 -14.94 15.14
N SER A 175 -2.68 -15.97 14.62
CA SER A 175 -1.79 -16.80 15.43
C SER A 175 -0.59 -15.98 15.92
N HIS A 176 -0.18 -16.22 17.17
CA HIS A 176 1.02 -15.60 17.73
C HIS A 176 2.31 -16.16 17.12
N ASP A 177 2.22 -17.37 16.55
CA ASP A 177 3.31 -18.09 15.90
C ASP A 177 3.49 -17.69 14.43
N ASP A 178 2.55 -16.93 13.86
CA ASP A 178 2.64 -16.49 12.46
C ASP A 178 3.67 -15.36 12.32
N ASP A 179 4.59 -15.52 11.36
CA ASP A 179 5.51 -14.48 10.92
C ASP A 179 4.91 -13.61 9.80
N TYR A 180 5.58 -12.51 9.45
CA TYR A 180 5.11 -11.56 8.44
C TYR A 180 4.74 -12.21 7.09
N VAL A 181 5.50 -13.22 6.65
CA VAL A 181 5.28 -13.89 5.36
C VAL A 181 4.02 -14.75 5.42
N GLN A 182 3.83 -15.47 6.53
CA GLN A 182 2.64 -16.27 6.78
C GLN A 182 1.39 -15.40 6.92
N ILE A 183 1.50 -14.26 7.61
CA ILE A 183 0.45 -13.25 7.75
C ILE A 183 0.03 -12.73 6.38
N SER A 184 1.00 -12.25 5.58
CA SER A 184 0.74 -11.69 4.25
C SER A 184 -0.01 -12.67 3.35
N LYS A 185 0.43 -13.93 3.32
CA LYS A 185 -0.23 -15.00 2.55
C LYS A 185 -1.65 -15.31 3.04
N GLN A 186 -1.91 -15.21 4.34
CA GLN A 186 -3.27 -15.38 4.87
C GLN A 186 -4.15 -14.17 4.53
N LEU A 187 -3.60 -12.96 4.60
CA LEU A 187 -4.29 -11.73 4.22
C LEU A 187 -4.68 -11.74 2.72
N GLU A 188 -3.91 -12.38 1.85
CA GLU A 188 -4.27 -12.57 0.42
C GLU A 188 -5.57 -13.38 0.24
N THR A 189 -5.95 -14.22 1.21
CA THR A 189 -7.15 -15.06 1.14
C THR A 189 -8.42 -14.40 1.70
N TRP A 190 -8.28 -13.23 2.33
CA TRP A 190 -9.41 -12.54 2.96
C TRP A 190 -10.27 -11.82 1.90
N PRO A 191 -11.61 -11.80 2.07
CA PRO A 191 -12.52 -11.15 1.13
C PRO A 191 -12.25 -9.64 1.03
N ASP A 192 -12.40 -9.11 -0.18
CA ASP A 192 -12.07 -7.74 -0.63
C ASP A 192 -13.06 -6.67 -0.10
N THR A 193 -13.27 -6.69 1.22
CA THR A 193 -14.12 -5.76 2.00
C THR A 193 -13.30 -4.79 2.84
N ARG A 194 -11.98 -4.84 2.68
CA ARG A 194 -11.04 -4.01 3.40
C ARG A 194 -10.83 -2.74 2.59
N PHE A 195 -10.45 -1.70 3.32
CA PHE A 195 -9.65 -0.65 2.73
C PHE A 195 -8.38 -1.35 2.21
N THR A 196 -8.29 -1.52 0.89
CA THR A 196 -7.24 -2.34 0.26
C THR A 196 -5.88 -1.66 0.43
N GLU A 197 -4.78 -2.40 0.30
CA GLU A 197 -3.44 -1.79 0.29
C GLU A 197 -3.35 -0.69 -0.79
N ALA A 198 -3.99 -0.90 -1.94
CA ALA A 198 -4.09 0.11 -2.98
C ALA A 198 -4.91 1.35 -2.58
N GLU A 199 -5.99 1.20 -1.81
CA GLU A 199 -6.78 2.33 -1.29
C GLU A 199 -6.07 3.05 -0.12
N GLU A 200 -5.33 2.31 0.71
CA GLU A 200 -4.44 2.85 1.75
C GLU A 200 -3.32 3.69 1.13
N ASP A 201 -2.68 3.14 0.12
CA ASP A 201 -1.71 3.86 -0.69
C ASP A 201 -2.39 5.08 -1.33
N GLU A 202 -3.50 4.93 -2.07
CA GLU A 202 -4.21 6.06 -2.71
C GLU A 202 -4.54 7.18 -1.71
N LEU A 203 -4.96 6.85 -0.49
CA LEU A 203 -5.21 7.83 0.58
C LEU A 203 -3.94 8.49 1.10
N ALA A 204 -2.88 7.72 1.34
CA ALA A 204 -1.59 8.26 1.78
C ALA A 204 -0.99 9.20 0.72
N LEU A 205 -1.07 8.80 -0.56
CA LEU A 205 -0.66 9.62 -1.70
C LEU A 205 -1.49 10.91 -1.79
N SER A 206 -2.81 10.79 -1.61
CA SER A 206 -3.71 11.95 -1.63
C SER A 206 -3.42 12.92 -0.49
N TYR A 207 -3.20 12.42 0.74
CA TYR A 207 -2.83 13.27 1.87
C TYR A 207 -1.50 13.97 1.65
N LYS A 208 -0.49 13.25 1.14
CA LYS A 208 0.84 13.83 0.86
C LYS A 208 0.75 14.92 -0.20
N ALA A 209 0.01 14.69 -1.28
CA ALA A 209 -0.24 15.72 -2.30
C ALA A 209 -0.99 16.93 -1.72
N LEU A 210 -1.97 16.69 -0.85
CA LEU A 210 -2.76 17.76 -0.24
C LEU A 210 -1.91 18.64 0.69
N VAL A 211 -1.09 18.05 1.55
CA VAL A 211 -0.17 18.77 2.46
C VAL A 211 0.81 19.67 1.71
N HIS A 212 1.18 19.32 0.47
CA HIS A 212 2.02 20.16 -0.37
C HIS A 212 1.24 21.24 -1.15
N ALA A 213 -0.07 21.08 -1.30
CA ALA A 213 -0.93 21.98 -2.08
C ALA A 213 -1.60 23.06 -1.22
N VAL A 214 -1.78 22.82 0.08
CA VAL A 214 -2.47 23.74 1.00
C VAL A 214 -1.60 24.14 2.18
N SER A 215 -1.95 25.25 2.83
CA SER A 215 -1.32 25.63 4.09
C SER A 215 -1.73 24.69 5.23
N PHE A 216 -0.92 24.64 6.29
CA PHE A 216 -1.30 23.89 7.50
C PHE A 216 -2.63 24.37 8.07
N ASP A 217 -2.87 25.68 8.12
CA ASP A 217 -4.11 26.26 8.67
C ASP A 217 -5.34 25.87 7.87
N GLU A 218 -5.21 25.80 6.55
CA GLU A 218 -6.27 25.36 5.64
C GLU A 218 -6.57 23.86 5.82
N LEU A 219 -5.53 23.02 5.87
CA LEU A 219 -5.66 21.59 6.12
C LEU A 219 -6.30 21.32 7.50
N HIS A 220 -5.78 21.95 8.54
CA HIS A 220 -6.26 21.82 9.91
C HIS A 220 -7.69 22.36 10.05
N GLY A 221 -8.00 23.49 9.43
CA GLY A 221 -9.34 24.06 9.41
C GLY A 221 -10.36 23.15 8.73
N ALA A 222 -10.01 22.57 7.58
CA ALA A 222 -10.85 21.59 6.90
C ALA A 222 -11.03 20.31 7.72
N PHE A 223 -9.98 19.83 8.39
CA PHE A 223 -10.06 18.70 9.31
C PHE A 223 -11.00 18.99 10.47
N ALA A 224 -10.78 20.08 11.22
CA ALA A 224 -11.58 20.46 12.37
C ALA A 224 -13.06 20.69 12.03
N ALA A 225 -13.35 21.14 10.81
CA ALA A 225 -14.71 21.37 10.32
C ALA A 225 -15.39 20.14 9.69
N GLY A 226 -14.72 18.98 9.59
CA GLY A 226 -15.26 17.80 8.90
C GLY A 226 -15.43 18.02 7.39
N ASN A 227 -14.58 18.87 6.80
CA ASN A 227 -14.64 19.28 5.39
C ASN A 227 -13.47 18.73 4.56
N MET A 228 -12.71 17.78 5.10
CA MET A 228 -11.62 17.13 4.36
C MET A 228 -12.09 16.54 3.02
N PRO A 229 -13.24 15.86 2.88
CA PRO A 229 -13.70 15.36 1.58
C PRO A 229 -13.86 16.46 0.53
N ALA A 230 -14.35 17.63 0.92
CA ALA A 230 -14.49 18.78 0.04
C ALA A 230 -13.12 19.35 -0.35
N LEU A 231 -12.19 19.43 0.62
CA LEU A 231 -10.82 19.86 0.36
C LEU A 231 -10.11 18.92 -0.62
N PHE A 232 -10.18 17.61 -0.38
CA PHE A 232 -9.67 16.58 -1.29
C PHE A 232 -10.25 16.70 -2.71
N ALA A 233 -11.57 16.88 -2.83
CA ALA A 233 -12.23 17.05 -4.12
C ALA A 233 -11.80 18.35 -4.85
N ALA A 234 -11.63 19.46 -4.13
CA ALA A 234 -11.18 20.73 -4.69
C ALA A 234 -9.77 20.63 -5.31
N HIS A 235 -8.93 19.74 -4.79
CA HIS A 235 -7.60 19.44 -5.32
C HIS A 235 -7.56 18.24 -6.28
N GLY A 236 -8.71 17.82 -6.81
CA GLY A 236 -8.80 16.77 -7.83
C GLY A 236 -8.59 15.34 -7.32
N MET A 237 -8.65 15.13 -6.01
CA MET A 237 -8.42 13.84 -5.35
C MET A 237 -9.66 13.40 -4.54
N PRO A 238 -10.85 13.27 -5.16
CA PRO A 238 -12.07 13.01 -4.40
C PRO A 238 -12.01 11.67 -3.67
N LEU A 239 -12.30 11.69 -2.36
CA LEU A 239 -12.43 10.48 -1.56
C LEU A 239 -13.67 9.69 -2.00
N LYS A 240 -13.48 8.45 -2.46
CA LYS A 240 -14.56 7.58 -2.95
C LYS A 240 -15.06 6.59 -1.90
N SER A 241 -14.21 6.22 -0.94
CA SER A 241 -14.55 5.26 0.10
C SER A 241 -15.58 5.84 1.06
N ARG A 242 -16.74 5.17 1.15
CA ARG A 242 -17.81 5.52 2.11
C ARG A 242 -17.30 5.55 3.55
N PHE A 243 -16.33 4.71 3.89
CA PHE A 243 -15.74 4.65 5.23
C PHE A 243 -14.91 5.90 5.54
N LEU A 244 -14.09 6.36 4.58
CA LEU A 244 -13.33 7.60 4.72
C LEU A 244 -14.24 8.82 4.76
N LEU A 245 -15.28 8.85 3.92
CA LEU A 245 -16.29 9.91 3.96
C LEU A 245 -16.99 9.98 5.32
N GLY A 246 -17.26 8.83 5.94
CA GLY A 246 -17.82 8.77 7.30
C GLY A 246 -16.84 9.21 8.40
N LEU A 247 -15.54 9.07 8.19
CA LEU A 247 -14.50 9.48 9.16
C LEU A 247 -14.14 10.96 9.06
N PHE A 248 -14.29 11.55 7.87
CA PHE A 248 -13.77 12.87 7.55
C PHE A 248 -14.83 13.90 7.14
N GLY A 249 -16.08 13.48 6.94
CA GLY A 249 -17.19 14.34 6.52
C GLY A 249 -17.88 15.13 7.65
N PRO A 250 -19.00 15.82 7.35
CA PRO A 250 -19.70 16.68 8.31
C PRO A 250 -20.14 15.91 9.57
N GLY A 251 -19.74 16.41 10.74
CA GLY A 251 -19.90 15.72 12.02
C GLY A 251 -18.65 14.99 12.54
N ALA A 252 -17.58 14.95 11.72
CA ALA A 252 -16.23 14.56 12.11
C ALA A 252 -15.34 15.83 12.22
N PRO A 253 -14.12 15.77 12.78
CA PRO A 253 -13.18 14.64 12.73
C PRO A 253 -13.24 13.76 14.00
N LEU A 254 -13.00 12.45 13.84
CA LEU A 254 -12.80 11.48 14.93
C LEU A 254 -14.05 11.08 15.75
N GLN A 255 -15.28 11.21 15.21
CA GLN A 255 -16.43 10.51 15.82
C GLN A 255 -16.28 8.99 15.65
N TYR A 256 -15.61 8.37 16.61
CA TYR A 256 -15.44 6.94 16.67
C TYR A 256 -16.81 6.27 16.83
N LYS A 257 -17.29 5.62 15.77
CA LYS A 257 -18.55 4.86 15.83
C LYS A 257 -18.29 3.54 16.56
N PRO A 258 -19.04 3.21 17.63
CA PRO A 258 -18.83 1.98 18.41
C PRO A 258 -19.00 0.67 17.62
N VAL A 259 -19.49 0.74 16.37
CA VAL A 259 -19.52 -0.43 15.48
C VAL A 259 -18.11 -0.95 15.18
N TRP A 260 -17.08 -0.11 15.25
CA TRP A 260 -15.69 -0.52 15.05
C TRP A 260 -15.20 -1.40 16.20
N ASP A 261 -15.51 -1.07 17.46
CA ASP A 261 -15.25 -1.96 18.62
C ASP A 261 -15.96 -3.30 18.46
N LEU A 262 -17.20 -3.28 17.97
CA LEU A 262 -17.96 -4.50 17.75
C LEU A 262 -17.31 -5.35 16.65
N LYS A 263 -16.88 -4.72 15.57
CA LYS A 263 -16.18 -5.38 14.46
C LYS A 263 -14.91 -6.04 14.99
N GLU A 264 -14.09 -5.31 15.73
CA GLU A 264 -12.89 -5.82 16.37
C GLU A 264 -13.20 -6.99 17.32
N PHE A 265 -14.17 -6.82 18.22
CA PHE A 265 -14.57 -7.87 19.17
C PHE A 265 -15.07 -9.14 18.49
N ALA A 266 -15.81 -9.01 17.38
CA ALA A 266 -16.32 -10.14 16.61
C ALA A 266 -15.20 -10.95 15.95
N TRP A 267 -14.10 -10.29 15.55
CA TRP A 267 -12.93 -10.95 14.95
C TRP A 267 -11.91 -11.48 15.96
N GLY A 268 -11.73 -10.79 17.09
CA GLY A 268 -10.71 -11.12 18.09
C GLY A 268 -10.92 -12.44 18.82
N GLN A 269 -9.84 -12.97 19.42
CA GLN A 269 -9.84 -14.22 20.18
C GLN A 269 -10.82 -14.22 21.37
N PRO A 270 -11.36 -15.39 21.77
CA PRO A 270 -12.32 -15.50 22.89
C PRO A 270 -11.78 -15.04 24.25
N ASN A 271 -10.45 -14.99 24.45
CA ASN A 271 -9.82 -14.67 25.74
C ASN A 271 -9.47 -13.19 25.97
N ARG A 272 -9.88 -12.26 25.10
CA ARG A 272 -9.74 -10.83 25.38
C ARG A 272 -10.86 -10.33 26.29
N ALA A 273 -10.52 -9.39 27.18
CA ALA A 273 -11.48 -8.72 28.04
C ALA A 273 -12.67 -8.17 27.22
N LYS A 274 -13.89 -8.33 27.74
CA LYS A 274 -15.12 -7.74 27.18
C LYS A 274 -14.83 -6.26 26.83
N PRO A 275 -15.17 -5.78 25.62
CA PRO A 275 -15.01 -4.38 25.26
C PRO A 275 -15.53 -3.48 26.38
N LYS A 276 -14.69 -2.53 26.81
CA LYS A 276 -15.03 -1.64 27.91
C LYS A 276 -16.31 -0.85 27.54
N SER A 277 -17.25 -0.80 28.48
CA SER A 277 -18.37 0.14 28.61
C SER A 277 -19.47 0.29 27.53
N HIS A 278 -19.31 -0.12 26.26
CA HIS A 278 -20.26 0.33 25.19
C HIS A 278 -20.99 -0.77 24.41
N MET A 279 -20.88 -2.06 24.79
CA MET A 279 -21.54 -3.19 24.08
C MET A 279 -23.07 -3.19 24.23
N ARG A 280 -23.70 -2.22 23.57
CA ARG A 280 -25.15 -2.04 23.48
C ARG A 280 -25.77 -2.93 22.41
N TYR A 281 -24.98 -3.71 21.70
CA TYR A 281 -25.40 -4.54 20.56
C TYR A 281 -25.97 -5.91 20.96
N GLY A 282 -26.76 -5.92 22.03
CA GLY A 282 -27.46 -7.09 22.54
C GLY A 282 -26.67 -7.98 23.49
N PHE A 283 -25.37 -7.74 23.68
CA PHE A 283 -24.56 -8.50 24.64
C PHE A 283 -25.00 -8.29 26.09
N ASN A 284 -25.56 -7.12 26.43
CA ASN A 284 -26.15 -6.87 27.75
C ASN A 284 -27.40 -7.73 28.03
N ASN A 285 -28.03 -8.26 26.99
CA ASN A 285 -29.20 -9.12 27.11
C ASN A 285 -28.81 -10.62 27.19
N CYS A 286 -27.54 -10.95 27.02
CA CYS A 286 -27.03 -12.33 27.13
C CYS A 286 -27.02 -12.77 28.60
N ARG A 287 -27.49 -13.99 28.86
CA ARG A 287 -27.61 -14.56 30.23
C ARG A 287 -26.47 -15.50 30.60
N ASN A 288 -25.72 -15.98 29.62
CA ASN A 288 -24.64 -16.93 29.78
C ASN A 288 -23.62 -16.79 28.64
N GLU A 289 -22.47 -17.44 28.77
CA GLU A 289 -21.40 -17.41 27.78
C GLU A 289 -21.83 -17.98 26.43
N GLY A 290 -22.64 -19.04 26.42
CA GLY A 290 -23.17 -19.61 25.17
C GLY A 290 -24.00 -18.63 24.34
N GLU A 291 -24.72 -17.69 24.97
CA GLU A 291 -25.42 -16.61 24.26
C GLU A 291 -24.47 -15.53 23.75
N VAL A 292 -23.41 -15.22 24.50
CA VAL A 292 -22.35 -14.31 24.06
C VAL A 292 -21.66 -14.89 22.82
N ASP A 293 -21.26 -16.17 22.86
CA ASP A 293 -20.60 -16.85 21.74
C ASP A 293 -21.52 -16.95 20.52
N ALA A 294 -22.79 -17.30 20.72
CA ALA A 294 -23.76 -17.37 19.64
C ALA A 294 -23.98 -16.00 18.97
N LEU A 295 -24.08 -14.92 19.76
CA LEU A 295 -24.25 -13.56 19.25
C LEU A 295 -22.97 -13.05 18.56
N LYS A 296 -21.80 -13.31 19.14
CA LYS A 296 -20.49 -13.02 18.55
C LYS A 296 -20.30 -13.73 17.21
N ALA A 297 -20.66 -15.01 17.12
CA ALA A 297 -20.60 -15.78 15.88
C ALA A 297 -21.48 -15.21 14.77
N VAL A 298 -22.66 -14.69 15.12
CA VAL A 298 -23.53 -13.99 14.15
C VAL A 298 -22.87 -12.71 13.65
N TYR A 299 -22.33 -11.88 14.54
CA TYR A 299 -21.62 -10.65 14.13
C TYR A 299 -20.43 -10.96 13.25
N LYS A 300 -19.61 -11.94 13.62
CA LYS A 300 -18.49 -12.40 12.80
C LYS A 300 -18.95 -12.78 11.40
N ARG A 301 -20.01 -13.59 11.30
CA ARG A 301 -20.57 -14.00 10.00
C ARG A 301 -21.06 -12.82 9.16
N ILE A 302 -21.69 -11.81 9.77
CA ILE A 302 -22.14 -10.59 9.08
C ILE A 302 -20.94 -9.84 8.52
N PHE A 303 -19.95 -9.56 9.36
CA PHE A 303 -18.84 -8.74 8.93
C PHE A 303 -17.89 -9.48 7.97
N SER A 304 -17.82 -10.80 8.02
CA SER A 304 -17.08 -11.60 7.03
C SER A 304 -17.72 -11.64 5.64
N HIS A 305 -18.91 -11.08 5.45
CA HIS A 305 -19.55 -11.04 4.13
C HIS A 305 -18.84 -10.04 3.20
N PRO A 306 -18.54 -10.37 1.92
CA PRO A 306 -17.87 -9.49 0.95
C PRO A 306 -18.53 -8.13 0.65
N ASN A 307 -19.72 -7.89 1.17
CA ASN A 307 -20.49 -6.64 1.01
C ASN A 307 -20.92 -6.09 2.37
N ALA A 308 -20.22 -6.47 3.45
CA ALA A 308 -20.56 -6.01 4.78
C ALA A 308 -20.32 -4.50 4.88
N ASP A 309 -21.35 -3.77 5.33
CA ASP A 309 -21.28 -2.34 5.57
C ASP A 309 -21.52 -2.06 7.06
N PRO A 310 -20.44 -1.96 7.87
CA PRO A 310 -20.53 -1.61 9.29
C PRO A 310 -21.26 -0.28 9.55
N LEU A 311 -21.22 0.67 8.62
CA LEU A 311 -21.92 1.95 8.79
C LEU A 311 -23.41 1.82 8.57
N ALA A 312 -23.86 1.11 7.52
CA ALA A 312 -25.27 0.80 7.32
C ALA A 312 -25.86 0.00 8.50
N TRP A 313 -25.04 -0.84 9.11
CA TRP A 313 -25.41 -1.57 10.32
C TRP A 313 -25.55 -0.64 11.52
N TYR A 314 -24.63 0.32 11.70
CA TYR A 314 -24.72 1.33 12.76
C TYR A 314 -25.98 2.20 12.59
N ASP A 315 -26.31 2.60 11.36
CA ASP A 315 -27.53 3.33 11.05
C ASP A 315 -28.79 2.52 11.45
N ALA A 316 -28.78 1.20 11.25
CA ALA A 316 -29.87 0.32 11.67
C ALA A 316 -29.97 0.20 13.20
N TYR A 317 -28.84 0.20 13.90
CA TYR A 317 -28.79 0.27 15.35
C TYR A 317 -29.39 1.57 15.89
N GLU A 318 -29.00 2.72 15.35
CA GLU A 318 -29.54 4.02 15.77
C GLU A 318 -31.06 4.09 15.59
N LYS A 319 -31.56 3.51 14.49
CA LYS A 319 -33.00 3.44 14.16
C LYS A 319 -33.77 2.35 14.92
N GLY A 320 -33.12 1.57 15.79
CA GLY A 320 -33.75 0.47 16.52
C GLY A 320 -34.15 -0.73 15.64
N LYS A 321 -33.60 -0.83 14.42
CA LYS A 321 -33.89 -1.87 13.42
C LYS A 321 -32.81 -2.93 13.31
N LEU A 322 -31.97 -3.05 14.35
CA LEU A 322 -30.80 -3.93 14.34
C LEU A 322 -31.17 -5.41 14.11
N PHE A 323 -32.21 -5.90 14.78
CA PHE A 323 -32.69 -7.26 14.60
C PHE A 323 -33.13 -7.54 13.16
N GLU A 324 -33.93 -6.65 12.56
CA GLU A 324 -34.42 -6.79 11.19
C GLU A 324 -33.26 -6.86 10.19
N TYR A 325 -32.28 -5.97 10.34
CA TYR A 325 -31.08 -5.94 9.52
C TYR A 325 -30.30 -7.27 9.62
N MET A 326 -30.01 -7.72 10.84
CA MET A 326 -29.23 -8.95 11.08
C MET A 326 -29.97 -10.21 10.62
N ASN A 327 -31.29 -10.26 10.78
CA ASN A 327 -32.12 -11.37 10.35
C ASN A 327 -32.22 -11.45 8.82
N ASN A 328 -32.30 -10.31 8.14
CA ASN A 328 -32.27 -10.27 6.68
C ASN A 328 -30.93 -10.74 6.13
N ALA A 329 -29.82 -10.30 6.75
CA ALA A 329 -28.47 -10.66 6.34
C ALA A 329 -28.14 -12.13 6.55
N THR A 330 -28.62 -12.75 7.64
CA THR A 330 -28.07 -14.06 8.06
C THR A 330 -29.06 -15.15 8.45
N LYS A 331 -30.37 -14.85 8.40
CA LYS A 331 -31.45 -15.78 8.78
C LYS A 331 -31.23 -16.36 10.19
N LEU A 332 -31.50 -15.55 11.21
CA LEU A 332 -31.19 -15.88 12.60
C LEU A 332 -31.99 -17.08 13.11
N ARG A 333 -31.30 -18.01 13.78
CA ARG A 333 -31.89 -19.25 14.33
C ARG A 333 -31.27 -19.61 15.70
N PRO A 334 -32.09 -19.90 16.73
CA PRO A 334 -33.54 -19.69 16.80
C PRO A 334 -33.87 -18.19 16.82
N LYS A 335 -34.96 -17.82 16.15
CA LYS A 335 -35.29 -16.40 15.89
C LYS A 335 -35.60 -15.66 17.19
N GLU A 336 -36.35 -16.32 18.07
CA GLU A 336 -36.86 -15.82 19.34
C GLU A 336 -35.72 -15.45 20.29
N ARG A 337 -34.63 -16.24 20.27
CA ARG A 337 -33.42 -15.95 21.05
C ARG A 337 -32.82 -14.61 20.63
N PHE A 338 -32.55 -14.43 19.34
CA PHE A 338 -31.90 -13.22 18.86
C PHE A 338 -32.81 -11.99 18.86
N GLU A 339 -34.12 -12.19 18.71
CA GLU A 339 -35.12 -11.12 18.88
C GLU A 339 -35.09 -10.57 20.30
N ARG A 340 -35.03 -11.46 21.30
CA ARG A 340 -34.83 -11.07 22.70
C ARG A 340 -33.48 -10.38 22.93
N LEU A 341 -32.39 -10.93 22.39
CA LEU A 341 -31.05 -10.37 22.60
C LEU A 341 -30.91 -8.97 21.98
N LEU A 342 -31.56 -8.69 20.86
CA LEU A 342 -31.43 -7.43 20.12
C LEU A 342 -32.55 -6.43 20.40
N LYS A 343 -33.41 -6.70 21.39
CA LYS A 343 -34.49 -5.82 21.79
C LYS A 343 -33.97 -4.62 22.59
N ASP A 344 -34.50 -3.43 22.26
CA ASP A 344 -34.27 -2.16 22.97
C ASP A 344 -32.78 -1.78 23.18
N VAL A 345 -31.91 -2.30 22.32
CA VAL A 345 -30.45 -2.10 22.32
C VAL A 345 -30.01 -0.64 22.24
N ASN A 346 -30.87 0.24 21.73
CA ASN A 346 -30.61 1.68 21.57
C ASN A 346 -31.22 2.55 22.70
N ARG A 347 -32.02 2.00 23.62
CA ARG A 347 -32.71 2.78 24.67
C ARG A 347 -31.89 3.03 25.93
N CYS A 348 -30.75 2.37 26.10
CA CYS A 348 -29.87 2.53 27.26
C CYS A 348 -28.84 3.67 27.12
N VAL A 349 -29.12 4.70 26.31
CA VAL A 349 -28.16 5.76 25.98
C VAL A 349 -28.61 7.10 26.57
N GLY A 350 -28.08 7.45 27.75
CA GLY A 350 -27.83 8.86 28.06
C GLY A 350 -26.69 9.39 27.17
N PRO A 351 -26.61 10.71 26.92
CA PRO A 351 -25.56 11.28 26.09
C PRO A 351 -24.18 10.89 26.64
N LEU A 352 -23.29 10.41 25.76
CA LEU A 352 -21.89 10.11 26.10
C LEU A 352 -21.25 11.42 26.57
N GLN A 353 -20.91 11.51 27.85
CA GLN A 353 -20.14 12.64 28.36
C GLN A 353 -18.71 12.53 27.82
N SER A 354 -18.19 13.65 27.34
CA SER A 354 -16.87 13.82 26.72
C SER A 354 -15.67 13.39 27.58
N ALA A 355 -15.89 12.94 28.82
CA ALA A 355 -14.86 12.56 29.76
C ALA A 355 -14.38 11.09 29.64
N GLU A 356 -15.06 10.26 28.84
CA GLU A 356 -14.71 8.83 28.68
C GLU A 356 -13.89 8.52 27.41
N LEU A 357 -13.42 9.54 26.69
CA LEU A 357 -12.65 9.42 25.44
C LEU A 357 -11.12 9.50 25.62
N ASN A 358 -10.61 9.40 26.85
CA ASN A 358 -9.16 9.40 27.13
C ASN A 358 -8.62 8.02 27.49
#